data_AF-A0A6L3AQQ4-F1
#
_entry.id   AF-A0A6L3AQQ4-F1
#
_cell.length_a   1.000
_cell.length_b   1.000
_cell.length_c   1.000
_cell.angle_alpha   90.00
_cell.angle_beta   90.00
_cell.angle_gamma   90.00
#
_symmetry.space_group_name_H-M   'P 1'
#
loop_
_entity.id
_entity.type
_entity.pdbx_description
1 polymer ?
#
loop_
_entity_poly.entity_id
_entity_poly.type
_entity_poly.pdbx_seq_one_letter_code
_entity_poly.pdbx_strand_id
1 'polypeptide(L)' 'MGDGPMNSTIFVGLDVHKATVSVAVAEGTRGGEVRSFGTVANRAEAIEKLVGRLARDGYRLGSV' A
#
# COMPACT_ATOMS: atom_id res chain seq x y z
N MET A 1 10.44 -20.38 -20.97
CA MET A 1 11.08 -20.18 -19.64
C MET A 1 10.05 -19.42 -18.83
N GLY A 2 9.33 -20.10 -17.94
CA GLY A 2 8.14 -19.55 -17.29
C GLY A 2 8.50 -18.54 -16.22
N ASP A 3 7.92 -17.35 -16.30
CA ASP A 3 7.89 -16.39 -15.19
C ASP A 3 7.24 -17.07 -13.98
N GLY A 4 8.00 -17.22 -12.90
CA GLY A 4 7.55 -17.74 -11.62
C GLY A 4 6.40 -16.91 -11.04
N PRO A 5 5.80 -17.33 -9.91
CA PRO A 5 4.64 -16.65 -9.34
C PRO A 5 4.96 -15.17 -9.18
N MET A 6 4.27 -14.36 -9.99
CA MET A 6 4.27 -12.90 -10.04
C MET A 6 3.92 -12.34 -8.66
N ASN A 7 4.87 -12.36 -7.75
CA ASN A 7 4.88 -11.61 -6.52
C ASN A 7 5.22 -10.17 -6.90
N SER A 8 4.29 -9.46 -7.56
CA SER A 8 4.40 -8.03 -7.78
C SER A 8 4.65 -7.37 -6.43
N THR A 9 5.91 -7.06 -6.17
CA THR A 9 6.33 -6.42 -4.94
C THR A 9 5.74 -5.03 -4.99
N ILE A 10 4.97 -4.66 -3.99
CA ILE A 10 4.34 -3.34 -3.91
C ILE A 10 5.00 -2.58 -2.78
N PHE A 11 5.35 -1.33 -3.05
CA PHE A 11 5.94 -0.43 -2.08
C PHE A 11 4.85 0.45 -1.52
N VAL A 12 4.70 0.47 -0.20
CA VAL A 12 3.74 1.34 0.48
C VAL A 12 4.51 2.43 1.21
N GLY A 13 4.35 3.67 0.76
CA GLY A 13 4.82 4.86 1.46
C GLY A 13 3.80 5.27 2.52
N LEU A 14 4.25 5.33 3.77
CA LEU A 14 3.44 5.76 4.91
C LEU A 14 4.05 7.05 5.50
N ASP A 15 3.40 8.18 5.27
CA ASP A 15 3.83 9.47 5.83
C ASP A 15 2.94 9.83 7.02
N VAL A 16 3.50 9.76 8.23
CA VAL A 16 2.76 9.95 9.47
C VAL A 16 2.93 11.39 9.95
N HIS A 17 1.84 12.14 9.93
CA HIS A 17 1.72 13.47 10.50
C HIS A 17 1.02 13.44 11.87
N LYS A 18 1.04 14.58 12.58
CA LYS A 18 0.54 14.68 13.97
C LYS A 18 -0.93 14.28 14.12
N ALA A 19 -1.75 14.45 13.08
CA ALA A 19 -3.17 14.13 13.07
C ALA A 19 -3.59 13.16 11.96
N THR A 20 -2.79 13.02 10.90
CA THR A 20 -3.14 12.30 9.68
C THR A 20 -1.97 11.44 9.19
N VAL A 21 -2.27 10.37 8.47
CA VAL A 21 -1.29 9.49 7.83
C VAL A 21 -1.60 9.47 6.34
N SER A 22 -0.66 9.91 5.52
CA SER A 22 -0.78 9.86 4.07
C SER A 22 -0.24 8.54 3.55
N VAL A 23 -0.96 7.91 2.62
CA VAL A 23 -0.57 6.60 2.08
C VAL A 23 -0.49 6.66 0.58
N ALA A 24 0.64 6.19 0.06
CA ALA A 24 0.87 5.98 -1.36
C ALA A 24 1.31 4.52 -1.60
N VAL A 25 0.80 3.91 -2.66
CA VAL A 25 1.21 2.58 -3.12
C VAL A 25 1.89 2.74 -4.46
N ALA A 26 3.06 2.16 -4.61
CA ALA A 26 3.81 2.09 -5.84
C ALA A 26 3.96 0.63 -6.26
N GLU A 27 3.70 0.34 -7.53
CA GLU A 27 4.00 -0.96 -8.08
C GLU A 27 5.52 -1.12 -8.25
N GLY A 28 6.08 -2.24 -7.76
CA GLY A 28 7.51 -2.55 -7.85
C GLY A 28 7.94 -3.10 -9.21
N THR A 29 7.11 -2.92 -10.24
CA THR A 29 7.52 -3.13 -11.63
C THR A 29 8.36 -1.93 -12.08
N ARG A 30 9.34 -2.16 -12.95
CA ARG A 30 10.21 -1.10 -13.47
C ARG A 30 9.40 -0.21 -14.41
N GLY A 31 8.90 0.92 -13.87
CA GLY A 31 7.93 1.81 -14.54
C GLY A 31 6.49 1.70 -14.02
N GLY A 32 6.29 1.04 -12.86
CA GLY A 32 5.00 0.86 -12.23
C GLY A 32 4.33 2.17 -11.81
N GLU A 33 2.99 2.19 -11.88
CA GLU A 33 2.23 3.37 -11.47
C GLU A 33 2.32 3.57 -9.96
N VAL A 34 2.46 4.85 -9.56
CA VAL A 34 2.32 5.26 -8.16
C VAL A 34 0.88 5.77 -7.98
N ARG A 35 0.10 5.08 -7.15
CA ARG A 35 -1.24 5.50 -6.75
C ARG A 35 -1.23 6.06 -5.34
N SER A 36 -1.67 7.30 -5.20
CA SER A 36 -1.99 7.85 -3.89
C SER A 36 -3.33 7.30 -3.40
N PHE A 37 -3.32 6.65 -2.24
CA PHE A 37 -4.54 6.16 -1.57
C PHE A 37 -5.22 7.25 -0.72
N GLY A 38 -4.52 8.38 -0.51
CA GLY A 38 -5.00 9.53 0.25
C GLY A 38 -4.55 9.52 1.71
N THR A 39 -5.13 10.43 2.49
CA THR A 39 -4.83 10.60 3.91
C THR A 39 -5.91 9.97 4.79
N VAL A 40 -5.48 9.23 5.80
CA VAL A 40 -6.32 8.70 6.87
C VAL A 40 -6.00 9.41 8.19
N ALA A 41 -6.90 9.37 9.18
CA ALA A 41 -6.58 9.88 10.51
C ALA A 41 -5.49 9.01 11.16
N ASN A 42 -4.62 9.58 11.98
CA ASN A 42 -3.63 8.82 12.75
C ASN A 42 -4.32 8.09 13.93
N ARG A 43 -5.14 7.09 13.62
CA ARG A 43 -5.86 6.21 14.55
C ARG A 43 -5.79 4.77 14.06
N ALA A 44 -5.71 3.82 14.99
CA ALA A 44 -5.63 2.39 14.66
C ALA A 44 -6.77 1.93 13.73
N GLU A 45 -8.03 2.30 14.02
CA GLU A 45 -9.18 1.97 13.17
C GLU A 45 -9.05 2.50 11.74
N ALA A 46 -8.42 3.66 11.56
CA ALA A 46 -8.24 4.27 10.25
C ALA A 46 -7.16 3.54 9.44
N ILE A 47 -6.11 3.07 10.11
CA ILE A 47 -5.08 2.21 9.51
C ILE A 47 -5.66 0.83 9.16
N GLU A 48 -6.48 0.22 10.03
CA GLU A 48 -7.16 -1.05 9.71
C GLU A 48 -8.07 -0.93 8.49
N LYS A 49 -8.86 0.14 8.40
CA LYS A 49 -9.69 0.42 7.21
C LYS A 49 -8.84 0.62 5.96
N LEU A 50 -7.68 1.27 6.09
CA LEU A 50 -6.74 1.46 4.99
C LEU A 50 -6.13 0.14 4.51
N VAL A 51 -5.66 -0.70 5.43
CA VAL A 51 -5.14 -2.04 5.13
C VAL A 51 -6.23 -2.90 4.47
N GLY A 52 -7.45 -2.85 5.00
CA GLY A 52 -8.59 -3.54 4.39
C GLY A 52 -8.91 -3.04 2.99
N ARG A 53 -8.76 -1.74 2.73
CA ARG A 53 -8.94 -1.16 1.38
C ARG A 53 -7.84 -1.60 0.42
N LEU A 54 -6.57 -1.59 0.86
CA LEU A 54 -5.46 -2.15 0.08
C LEU A 54 -5.72 -3.62 -0.28
N ALA A 55 -6.11 -4.43 0.70
CA ALA A 55 -6.39 -5.85 0.48
C ALA A 55 -7.55 -6.07 -0.50
N ARG A 56 -8.60 -5.23 -0.45
CA ARG A 56 -9.71 -5.25 -1.42
C ARG A 56 -9.28 -4.88 -2.83
N ASP A 57 -8.35 -3.94 -2.96
CA ASP A 57 -7.77 -3.55 -4.26
C ASP A 57 -6.73 -4.56 -4.77
N GLY A 58 -6.56 -5.71 -4.09
CA GLY A 58 -5.67 -6.80 -4.50
C GLY A 58 -4.24 -6.65 -4.00
N TYR A 59 -3.95 -5.64 -3.19
CA TYR A 59 -2.63 -5.38 -2.64
C TYR A 59 -2.41 -6.19 -1.36
N ARG A 60 -1.45 -7.13 -1.39
CA ARG A 60 -1.05 -7.91 -0.21
C ARG A 60 0.20 -7.29 0.41
N LEU A 61 0.09 -6.82 1.66
CA LEU A 61 1.25 -6.45 2.46
C LEU A 61 2.05 -7.71 2.78
N GLY A 62 3.27 -7.80 2.27
CA GLY A 62 4.19 -8.86 2.65
C GLY A 62 4.61 -8.67 4.10
N SER A 63 4.34 -9.65 4.96
CA SER A 63 4.94 -9.71 6.28
C SER A 63 6.45 -9.93 6.13
N VAL A 64 7.25 -9.01 6.64
CA VAL A 64 8.71 -9.16 6.79
C VAL A 64 9.04 -9.98 8.02
#